data_AF-A0A8J4BH89-F1
#
_entry.id   AF-A0A8J4BH89-F1
#
_cell.length_a   1.000
_cell.length_b   1.000
_cell.length_c   1.000
_cell.angle_alpha   90.00
_cell.angle_beta   90.00
_cell.angle_gamma   90.00
#
_symmetry.space_group_name_H-M   'P 1'
#
loop_
_entity.id
_entity.type
_entity.pdbx_description
1 polymer ?
#
loop_
_entity_poly.entity_id
_entity_poly.type
_entity_poly.pdbx_seq_one_letter_code
_entity_poly.pdbx_strand_id
1 'polypeptide(L)'
;HTSTHLHTPPHTSTHLHTPPHTSTHLHTPPHTSTHLHTPPHTSTHLHTPPHTSTHLHTPPGYWGVIPTLRDMGGAHSHTHSIPACKRFWRSWWHVLARVADSLSASLRPFHLGHFATPHHTASLASRLISVTLRLPGDALQLLCTWLVSLPWELLGGRVVRPLQQYLSKLAEGGIVGPDGRAEVLAAARVMAGLHAANEKAGGKLPFSEFFNQQLSTHVNLRSEYLLWLEVAGGRSTPPSGSAAAAISQPLMSLCQTPFLLTPEAKSRILQGEAQIQKEAEMSASAREALLQGLHPISAVFLDISVRRASILADTAQQLASRPPHHLKRPLRVSFVSQGVAEEGVDQGGVSREFFQLLVAEIFQPQYGMFTYSEESRTFWFNTSACLEDGAAGEFRLVGLVLGLAIYNGVILDVHFPQAVYKKLLGEPVGLPDFEEAFPTLGRSLRTVLAMDPDQVEDALCRNFEVQYDYFGEQRTVPLIPGGTSIPVTGANRAQYIQRLVEWTLNESVETQFRAFAYGFHQV
;
A
#
# COMPACT_ATOMS: atom_id res chain seq x y z
N HIS A 1 -11.00 -9.00 85.86
CA HIS A 1 -11.68 -7.68 85.80
C HIS A 1 -12.10 -7.42 84.35
N THR A 2 -13.26 -6.79 84.17
CA THR A 2 -13.78 -6.11 82.95
C THR A 2 -13.98 -6.90 81.64
N SER A 3 -15.20 -6.80 81.13
CA SER A 3 -15.75 -7.20 79.82
C SER A 3 -15.37 -6.20 78.71
N THR A 4 -15.53 -6.47 77.40
CA THR A 4 -16.82 -6.47 76.65
C THR A 4 -16.65 -6.95 75.18
N HIS A 5 -17.66 -7.70 74.68
CA HIS A 5 -18.27 -7.83 73.33
C HIS A 5 -17.57 -7.30 72.04
N LEU A 6 -17.82 -7.82 70.81
CA LEU A 6 -19.08 -8.28 70.19
C LEU A 6 -18.90 -9.31 69.02
N HIS A 7 -19.89 -10.22 68.88
CA HIS A 7 -20.41 -11.02 67.73
C HIS A 7 -19.63 -11.42 66.44
N THR A 8 -20.08 -12.57 65.91
CA THR A 8 -19.71 -13.32 64.67
C THR A 8 -20.92 -13.40 63.71
N PRO A 9 -20.93 -14.22 62.62
CA PRO A 9 -20.08 -14.35 61.40
C PRO A 9 -20.94 -13.88 60.17
N PRO A 10 -21.10 -14.51 58.96
CA PRO A 10 -20.33 -15.52 58.19
C PRO A 10 -20.11 -15.29 56.66
N HIS A 11 -19.23 -16.12 56.08
CA HIS A 11 -19.13 -16.74 54.72
C HIS A 11 -19.79 -16.12 53.46
N THR A 12 -19.14 -16.10 52.28
CA THR A 12 -18.71 -17.31 51.53
C THR A 12 -17.69 -17.04 50.41
N SER A 13 -16.67 -17.89 50.26
CA SER A 13 -16.15 -18.33 48.94
C SER A 13 -15.25 -19.57 49.08
N THR A 14 -15.66 -20.65 48.42
CA THR A 14 -15.02 -21.98 48.30
C THR A 14 -15.64 -22.62 47.04
N HIS A 15 -15.02 -23.51 46.26
CA HIS A 15 -13.69 -24.12 46.31
C HIS A 15 -13.29 -24.46 44.85
N LEU A 16 -12.00 -24.38 44.49
CA LEU A 16 -11.50 -25.10 43.29
C LEU A 16 -11.40 -26.60 43.58
N HIS A 17 -11.65 -27.42 42.56
CA HIS A 17 -11.29 -28.85 42.52
C HIS A 17 -10.50 -29.19 41.25
N THR A 18 -9.51 -30.07 41.41
CA THR A 18 -8.63 -30.70 40.40
C THR A 18 -8.51 -32.20 40.77
N PRO A 19 -7.72 -33.03 40.06
CA PRO A 19 -7.62 -33.34 38.63
C PRO A 19 -8.03 -34.84 38.38
N PRO A 20 -7.53 -35.57 37.34
CA PRO A 20 -6.33 -36.40 37.57
C PRO A 20 -5.38 -36.69 36.37
N HIS A 21 -4.06 -36.76 36.68
CA HIS A 21 -2.97 -37.66 36.22
C HIS A 21 -2.87 -38.17 34.74
N THR A 22 -1.68 -38.25 34.11
CA THR A 22 -0.55 -39.11 34.54
C THR A 22 0.83 -38.74 33.94
N SER A 23 1.87 -38.75 34.80
CA SER A 23 3.28 -39.25 34.67
C SER A 23 4.01 -39.26 33.31
N THR A 24 5.31 -38.92 33.18
CA THR A 24 6.52 -39.31 33.98
C THR A 24 7.66 -38.26 33.86
N HIS A 25 8.31 -37.82 34.96
CA HIS A 25 9.69 -38.19 35.42
C HIS A 25 10.85 -38.00 34.38
N LEU A 26 12.02 -37.39 34.67
CA LEU A 26 12.88 -37.51 35.87
C LEU A 26 13.95 -36.35 36.03
N HIS A 27 14.28 -35.97 37.27
CA HIS A 27 15.49 -35.29 37.86
C HIS A 27 16.16 -33.98 37.37
N THR A 28 16.26 -33.03 38.32
CA THR A 28 17.37 -32.06 38.59
C THR A 28 18.29 -32.60 39.70
N PRO A 29 19.60 -32.24 39.82
CA PRO A 29 20.08 -31.03 40.56
C PRO A 29 21.49 -30.49 40.07
N PRO A 30 22.27 -29.66 40.81
CA PRO A 30 22.01 -28.28 41.26
C PRO A 30 23.16 -27.23 41.02
N HIS A 31 22.86 -25.96 41.32
CA HIS A 31 23.76 -24.83 41.71
C HIS A 31 24.66 -24.06 40.70
N THR A 32 24.27 -22.79 40.49
CA THR A 32 25.07 -21.54 40.38
C THR A 32 26.25 -21.41 39.41
N SER A 33 26.10 -20.54 38.41
CA SER A 33 26.83 -19.25 38.34
C SER A 33 26.20 -18.30 37.31
N THR A 34 26.40 -17.00 37.50
CA THR A 34 25.87 -15.90 36.67
C THR A 34 26.66 -15.69 35.38
N HIS A 35 26.00 -15.61 34.22
CA HIS A 35 26.39 -14.73 33.11
C HIS A 35 25.22 -14.52 32.12
N LEU A 36 25.23 -13.41 31.38
CA LEU A 36 24.15 -12.97 30.48
C LEU A 36 23.77 -14.01 29.42
N HIS A 37 22.48 -14.23 29.21
CA HIS A 37 21.94 -14.57 27.88
C HIS A 37 20.52 -13.99 27.67
N THR A 38 20.29 -13.55 26.45
CA THR A 38 19.00 -13.14 25.86
C THR A 38 17.93 -14.25 25.94
N PRO A 39 16.70 -13.96 26.39
CA PRO A 39 15.59 -14.91 26.24
C PRO A 39 15.07 -14.93 24.77
N PRO A 40 14.49 -16.06 24.31
CA PRO A 40 14.23 -16.30 22.89
C PRO A 40 12.79 -15.99 22.44
N HIS A 41 12.57 -16.12 21.12
CA HIS A 41 11.29 -15.97 20.41
C HIS A 41 10.05 -16.51 21.15
N THR A 42 9.10 -15.62 21.45
CA THR A 42 7.69 -15.99 21.63
C THR A 42 7.00 -15.99 20.27
N SER A 43 6.54 -17.17 19.83
CA SER A 43 5.75 -17.32 18.61
C SER A 43 4.31 -16.84 18.82
N THR A 44 4.00 -15.61 18.42
CA THR A 44 2.61 -15.18 18.24
C THR A 44 2.04 -15.83 16.99
N HIS A 45 1.09 -16.75 17.17
CA HIS A 45 0.28 -17.29 16.08
C HIS A 45 -0.54 -16.17 15.43
N LEU A 46 -0.13 -15.73 14.24
CA LEU A 46 -0.95 -14.91 13.36
C LEU A 46 -2.13 -15.76 12.85
N HIS A 47 -3.33 -15.51 13.40
CA HIS A 47 -4.56 -15.92 12.74
C HIS A 47 -4.75 -15.05 11.50
N THR A 48 -4.52 -15.64 10.33
CA THR A 48 -4.95 -15.07 9.04
C THR A 48 -6.48 -15.11 8.96
N PRO A 49 -7.20 -13.98 8.88
CA PRO A 49 -8.59 -13.98 8.45
C PRO A 49 -8.66 -14.39 6.96
N PRO A 50 -9.79 -14.98 6.50
CA PRO A 50 -9.92 -15.43 5.13
C PRO A 50 -9.96 -14.26 4.13
N HIS A 51 -9.47 -14.53 2.92
CA HIS A 51 -9.30 -13.54 1.85
C HIS A 51 -10.60 -12.83 1.45
N THR A 52 -10.51 -11.52 1.22
CA THR A 52 -11.37 -10.78 0.28
C THR A 52 -10.47 -10.04 -0.71
N SER A 53 -10.62 -10.33 -2.00
CA SER A 53 -9.86 -9.74 -3.09
C SER A 53 -10.49 -8.43 -3.54
N THR A 54 -9.79 -7.30 -3.37
CA THR A 54 -10.22 -6.00 -3.92
C THR A 54 -9.90 -5.91 -5.42
N HIS A 55 -10.93 -5.65 -6.22
CA HIS A 55 -10.82 -5.47 -7.66
C HIS A 55 -10.38 -4.06 -8.04
N LEU A 56 -9.35 -3.94 -8.87
CA LEU A 56 -8.92 -2.68 -9.46
C LEU A 56 -9.82 -2.34 -10.67
N HIS A 57 -10.70 -1.36 -10.50
CA HIS A 57 -11.50 -0.79 -11.60
C HIS A 57 -10.97 0.60 -11.99
N THR A 58 -10.38 0.69 -13.18
CA THR A 58 -10.21 1.97 -13.90
C THR A 58 -11.49 2.31 -14.67
N PRO A 59 -12.08 3.51 -14.54
CA PRO A 59 -13.30 3.88 -15.25
C PRO A 59 -13.02 4.24 -16.72
N PRO A 60 -13.80 3.73 -17.69
CA PRO A 60 -13.75 4.21 -19.07
C PRO A 60 -14.51 5.54 -19.21
N GLY A 61 -13.85 6.54 -19.80
CA GLY A 61 -14.45 7.86 -20.05
C GLY A 61 -15.36 7.88 -21.28
N TYR A 62 -16.57 8.42 -21.09
CA TYR A 62 -17.52 8.98 -22.07
C TYR A 62 -18.09 8.10 -23.20
N TRP A 63 -19.43 8.11 -23.25
CA TRP A 63 -20.27 7.51 -24.29
C TRP A 63 -20.37 8.38 -25.54
N GLY A 64 -20.48 7.75 -26.72
CA GLY A 64 -20.65 8.45 -27.99
C GLY A 64 -21.20 7.56 -29.12
N VAL A 65 -22.54 7.43 -29.18
CA VAL A 65 -23.38 7.06 -30.33
C VAL A 65 -23.12 5.69 -31.01
N ILE A 66 -24.10 4.79 -30.88
CA ILE A 66 -24.25 3.55 -31.66
C ILE A 66 -24.99 3.84 -32.98
N PRO A 67 -24.49 3.37 -34.13
CA PRO A 67 -25.35 2.89 -35.23
C PRO A 67 -25.49 1.37 -35.21
N THR A 68 -26.67 0.88 -35.57
CA THR A 68 -27.09 -0.52 -35.43
C THR A 68 -26.48 -1.45 -36.49
N LEU A 69 -26.20 -2.70 -36.07
CA LEU A 69 -25.85 -3.80 -36.99
C LEU A 69 -27.11 -4.28 -37.74
N ARG A 70 -27.28 -3.81 -38.97
CA ARG A 70 -28.01 -4.52 -40.03
C ARG A 70 -27.38 -4.23 -41.38
N ASP A 71 -27.46 -5.20 -42.28
CA ASP A 71 -26.97 -5.19 -43.66
C ASP A 71 -25.44 -5.08 -43.84
N MET A 72 -24.79 -6.24 -44.02
CA MET A 72 -24.30 -6.67 -45.36
C MET A 72 -23.80 -8.12 -45.30
N GLY A 73 -24.45 -9.02 -46.04
CA GLY A 73 -23.81 -10.25 -46.51
C GLY A 73 -23.11 -9.97 -47.84
N GLY A 74 -21.83 -10.33 -47.99
CA GLY A 74 -21.08 -10.00 -49.20
C GLY A 74 -19.66 -10.57 -49.27
N ALA A 75 -19.54 -11.74 -49.89
CA ALA A 75 -18.39 -12.35 -50.57
C ALA A 75 -16.94 -11.79 -50.40
N HIS A 76 -16.07 -12.70 -49.92
CA HIS A 76 -14.75 -13.09 -50.46
C HIS A 76 -13.49 -12.18 -50.47
N SER A 77 -12.34 -12.86 -50.28
CA SER A 77 -10.94 -12.52 -50.65
C SER A 77 -10.34 -11.22 -50.09
N HIS A 78 -9.26 -11.23 -49.28
CA HIS A 78 -7.98 -11.91 -49.56
C HIS A 78 -7.20 -12.27 -48.28
N THR A 79 -6.83 -13.55 -48.15
CA THR A 79 -5.96 -14.05 -47.06
C THR A 79 -4.52 -14.28 -47.55
N HIS A 80 -3.58 -13.36 -47.30
CA HIS A 80 -2.14 -13.61 -47.55
C HIS A 80 -1.17 -12.89 -46.58
N SER A 81 -1.18 -13.25 -45.29
CA SER A 81 -0.07 -12.94 -44.35
C SER A 81 0.02 -13.83 -43.09
N ILE A 82 -0.89 -14.79 -42.90
CA ILE A 82 -1.10 -15.51 -41.62
C ILE A 82 -0.24 -16.80 -41.38
N PRO A 83 0.42 -17.47 -42.36
CA PRO A 83 1.17 -18.71 -42.08
C PRO A 83 2.34 -18.57 -41.09
N ALA A 84 3.11 -17.49 -41.20
CA ALA A 84 4.27 -17.24 -40.34
C ALA A 84 3.85 -17.02 -38.88
N CYS A 85 2.79 -16.22 -38.67
CA CYS A 85 2.22 -15.97 -37.36
C CYS A 85 1.72 -17.27 -36.70
N LYS A 86 0.98 -18.13 -37.42
CA LYS A 86 0.52 -19.42 -36.88
C LYS A 86 1.68 -20.40 -36.55
N ARG A 87 2.78 -20.38 -37.31
CA ARG A 87 3.99 -21.18 -36.97
C ARG A 87 4.71 -20.60 -35.76
N PHE A 88 4.87 -19.28 -35.69
CA PHE A 88 5.43 -18.59 -34.52
C PHE A 88 4.63 -18.95 -33.26
N TRP A 89 3.30 -18.75 -33.28
CA TRP A 89 2.41 -19.06 -32.16
C TRP A 89 2.40 -20.54 -31.76
N ARG A 90 2.46 -21.48 -32.71
CA ARG A 90 2.59 -22.91 -32.38
C ARG A 90 3.94 -23.24 -31.75
N SER A 91 5.04 -22.69 -32.26
CA SER A 91 6.35 -22.83 -31.61
C SER A 91 6.38 -22.18 -30.23
N TRP A 92 5.79 -20.99 -30.08
CA TRP A 92 5.71 -20.26 -28.81
C TRP A 92 4.89 -21.03 -27.77
N TRP A 93 3.74 -21.60 -28.17
CA TRP A 93 2.92 -22.49 -27.33
C TRP A 93 3.63 -23.80 -26.98
N HIS A 94 4.21 -24.50 -27.96
CA HIS A 94 4.95 -25.75 -27.69
C HIS A 94 6.20 -25.52 -26.82
N VAL A 95 6.82 -24.34 -26.92
CA VAL A 95 7.97 -23.98 -26.11
C VAL A 95 7.55 -23.54 -24.70
N LEU A 96 6.49 -22.75 -24.53
CA LEU A 96 5.94 -22.44 -23.19
C LEU A 96 5.41 -23.69 -22.49
N ALA A 97 4.74 -24.58 -23.22
CA ALA A 97 4.35 -25.90 -22.73
C ALA A 97 5.60 -26.67 -22.26
N ARG A 98 6.64 -26.79 -23.09
CA ARG A 98 7.90 -27.48 -22.70
C ARG A 98 8.65 -26.81 -21.55
N VAL A 99 8.66 -25.48 -21.45
CA VAL A 99 9.27 -24.75 -20.33
C VAL A 99 8.50 -25.06 -19.05
N ALA A 100 7.18 -24.92 -19.06
CA ALA A 100 6.38 -25.16 -17.88
C ALA A 100 6.28 -26.65 -17.52
N ASP A 101 6.31 -27.56 -18.49
CA ASP A 101 6.39 -29.00 -18.26
C ASP A 101 7.77 -29.36 -17.66
N SER A 102 8.87 -28.82 -18.21
CA SER A 102 10.23 -29.01 -17.68
C SER A 102 10.45 -28.38 -16.29
N LEU A 103 9.71 -27.32 -15.94
CA LEU A 103 9.71 -26.74 -14.59
C LEU A 103 8.80 -27.54 -13.64
N SER A 104 7.66 -28.06 -14.12
CA SER A 104 6.77 -28.93 -13.33
C SER A 104 7.37 -30.32 -13.05
N ALA A 105 8.25 -30.81 -13.94
CA ALA A 105 8.96 -32.08 -13.80
C ALA A 105 9.90 -32.11 -12.57
N SER A 106 10.22 -30.96 -11.97
CA SER A 106 10.99 -30.87 -10.73
C SER A 106 10.17 -31.21 -9.46
N LEU A 107 8.87 -31.54 -9.58
CA LEU A 107 7.97 -31.82 -8.45
C LEU A 107 7.34 -33.23 -8.47
N ARG A 108 7.82 -34.17 -9.30
CA ARG A 108 7.45 -35.60 -9.19
C ARG A 108 8.66 -36.51 -9.45
N PRO A 109 9.01 -37.42 -8.52
CA PRO A 109 10.02 -38.43 -8.79
C PRO A 109 9.37 -39.61 -9.53
N PHE A 110 9.49 -39.69 -10.85
CA PHE A 110 9.50 -40.99 -11.54
C PHE A 110 10.20 -40.93 -12.90
N HIS A 111 10.84 -42.04 -13.26
CA HIS A 111 11.86 -42.14 -14.30
C HIS A 111 11.36 -41.88 -15.73
N LEU A 112 11.98 -40.90 -16.40
CA LEU A 112 12.39 -41.00 -17.81
C LEU A 112 13.66 -40.13 -17.99
N GLY A 113 14.77 -40.78 -18.31
CA GLY A 113 16.10 -40.15 -18.26
C GLY A 113 16.47 -39.34 -19.51
N HIS A 114 17.35 -38.35 -19.29
CA HIS A 114 18.04 -37.51 -20.28
C HIS A 114 17.21 -36.38 -20.94
N PHE A 115 17.87 -35.24 -21.17
CA PHE A 115 17.41 -34.01 -21.83
C PHE A 115 16.61 -32.96 -21.01
N ALA A 116 17.11 -32.59 -19.83
CA ALA A 116 16.94 -31.22 -19.31
C ALA A 116 18.08 -30.82 -18.35
N THR A 117 19.24 -30.41 -18.88
CA THR A 117 20.27 -29.76 -18.03
C THR A 117 19.88 -28.31 -17.72
N PRO A 118 20.24 -27.75 -16.54
CA PRO A 118 19.84 -26.40 -16.16
C PRO A 118 20.20 -25.31 -17.19
N HIS A 119 21.37 -25.44 -17.83
CA HIS A 119 21.87 -24.50 -18.84
C HIS A 119 20.96 -24.37 -20.08
N HIS A 120 20.27 -25.44 -20.50
CA HIS A 120 19.39 -25.36 -21.67
C HIS A 120 18.14 -24.51 -21.42
N THR A 121 17.57 -24.54 -20.21
CA THR A 121 16.34 -23.78 -19.88
C THR A 121 16.59 -22.27 -19.80
N ALA A 122 17.69 -21.86 -19.14
CA ALA A 122 18.11 -20.46 -19.11
C ALA A 122 18.36 -19.90 -20.52
N SER A 123 19.05 -20.66 -21.38
CA SER A 123 19.32 -20.27 -22.77
C SER A 123 18.05 -20.05 -23.60
N LEU A 124 16.93 -20.66 -23.22
CA LEU A 124 15.67 -20.58 -23.95
C LEU A 124 14.80 -19.43 -23.44
N ALA A 125 14.76 -19.19 -22.14
CA ALA A 125 14.09 -18.02 -21.55
C ALA A 125 14.71 -16.70 -22.08
N SER A 126 16.04 -16.58 -22.04
CA SER A 126 16.79 -15.44 -22.61
C SER A 126 16.44 -15.21 -24.09
N ARG A 127 16.39 -16.28 -24.90
CA ARG A 127 15.99 -16.20 -26.31
C ARG A 127 14.54 -15.78 -26.51
N LEU A 128 13.59 -16.29 -25.72
CA LEU A 128 12.18 -15.86 -25.79
C LEU A 128 12.00 -14.39 -25.43
N ILE A 129 12.70 -13.91 -24.39
CA ILE A 129 12.71 -12.51 -24.00
C ILE A 129 13.29 -11.67 -25.14
N SER A 130 14.48 -12.01 -25.64
CA SER A 130 15.13 -11.30 -26.74
C SER A 130 14.26 -11.21 -28.01
N VAL A 131 13.54 -12.29 -28.35
CA VAL A 131 12.57 -12.29 -29.45
C VAL A 131 11.37 -11.39 -29.15
N THR A 132 10.80 -11.48 -27.95
CA THR A 132 9.65 -10.65 -27.53
C THR A 132 10.02 -9.16 -27.59
N LEU A 133 11.19 -8.78 -27.08
CA LEU A 133 11.68 -7.40 -27.06
C LEU A 133 12.01 -6.83 -28.46
N ARG A 134 12.02 -7.67 -29.51
CA ARG A 134 12.22 -7.27 -30.93
C ARG A 134 10.93 -7.27 -31.75
N LEU A 135 9.79 -7.66 -31.17
CA LEU A 135 8.51 -7.61 -31.87
C LEU A 135 8.06 -6.15 -32.09
N PRO A 136 7.46 -5.81 -33.26
CA PRO A 136 6.88 -4.49 -33.47
C PRO A 136 5.69 -4.25 -32.52
N GLY A 137 5.38 -2.97 -32.25
CA GLY A 137 4.37 -2.57 -31.26
C GLY A 137 3.01 -3.26 -31.42
N ASP A 138 2.49 -3.36 -32.65
CA ASP A 138 1.20 -4.01 -32.92
C ASP A 138 1.22 -5.52 -32.61
N ALA A 139 2.34 -6.19 -32.90
CA ALA A 139 2.52 -7.61 -32.57
C ALA A 139 2.66 -7.82 -31.06
N LEU A 140 3.28 -6.86 -30.34
CA LEU A 140 3.33 -6.85 -28.88
C LEU A 140 1.94 -6.63 -28.26
N GLN A 141 1.13 -5.71 -28.80
CA GLN A 141 -0.23 -5.52 -28.34
C GLN A 141 -1.06 -6.79 -28.53
N LEU A 142 -1.03 -7.40 -29.72
CA LEU A 142 -1.70 -8.67 -29.99
C LEU A 142 -1.22 -9.80 -29.08
N LEU A 143 0.09 -9.86 -28.80
CA LEU A 143 0.68 -10.84 -27.89
C LEU A 143 0.15 -10.68 -26.46
N CYS A 144 0.17 -9.47 -25.93
CA CYS A 144 -0.37 -9.15 -24.61
C CYS A 144 -1.88 -9.40 -24.50
N THR A 145 -2.67 -8.97 -25.49
CA THR A 145 -4.12 -9.23 -25.53
C THR A 145 -4.44 -10.72 -25.59
N TRP A 146 -3.71 -11.50 -26.39
CA TRP A 146 -3.88 -12.95 -26.44
C TRP A 146 -3.49 -13.62 -25.11
N LEU A 147 -2.34 -13.25 -24.54
CA LEU A 147 -1.89 -13.79 -23.26
C LEU A 147 -2.91 -13.55 -22.14
N VAL A 148 -3.44 -12.35 -22.03
CA VAL A 148 -4.41 -12.01 -20.98
C VAL A 148 -5.83 -12.50 -21.33
N SER A 149 -6.10 -12.92 -22.56
CA SER A 149 -7.33 -13.66 -22.88
C SER A 149 -7.38 -15.05 -22.23
N LEU A 150 -6.24 -15.64 -21.88
CA LEU A 150 -6.17 -16.95 -21.24
C LEU A 150 -6.88 -17.00 -19.87
N PRO A 151 -7.28 -18.19 -19.40
CA PRO A 151 -7.63 -18.45 -18.00
C PRO A 151 -6.48 -18.06 -17.07
N TRP A 152 -6.82 -17.54 -15.88
CA TRP A 152 -5.84 -17.03 -14.91
C TRP A 152 -4.82 -18.12 -14.50
N GLU A 153 -5.24 -19.38 -14.37
CA GLU A 153 -4.38 -20.52 -14.07
C GLU A 153 -3.27 -20.72 -15.10
N LEU A 154 -3.57 -20.53 -16.40
CA LEU A 154 -2.61 -20.67 -17.48
C LEU A 154 -1.70 -19.45 -17.56
N LEU A 155 -2.25 -18.23 -17.43
CA LEU A 155 -1.45 -17.00 -17.42
C LEU A 155 -0.46 -17.00 -16.25
N GLY A 156 -0.92 -17.30 -15.03
CA GLY A 156 -0.08 -17.38 -13.84
C GLY A 156 0.89 -18.56 -13.91
N GLY A 157 0.37 -19.77 -14.04
CA GLY A 157 1.15 -21.01 -13.93
C GLY A 157 2.07 -21.31 -15.11
N ARG A 158 1.73 -20.87 -16.34
CA ARG A 158 2.49 -21.21 -17.55
C ARG A 158 3.26 -20.03 -18.16
N VAL A 159 3.04 -18.78 -17.70
CA VAL A 159 3.73 -17.59 -18.22
C VAL A 159 4.41 -16.78 -17.11
N VAL A 160 3.65 -16.27 -16.13
CA VAL A 160 4.19 -15.39 -15.07
C VAL A 160 5.16 -16.13 -14.15
N ARG A 161 4.77 -17.25 -13.54
CA ARG A 161 5.64 -17.99 -12.60
C ARG A 161 6.92 -18.55 -13.24
N PRO A 162 6.92 -19.07 -14.48
CA PRO A 162 8.17 -19.41 -15.19
C PRO A 162 9.12 -18.23 -15.39
N LEU A 163 8.60 -17.04 -15.72
CA LEU A 163 9.41 -15.81 -15.82
C LEU A 163 9.94 -15.35 -14.45
N GLN A 164 9.14 -15.50 -13.38
CA GLN A 164 9.62 -15.27 -12.01
C GLN A 164 10.77 -16.18 -11.63
N GLN A 165 10.66 -17.49 -11.90
CA GLN A 165 11.71 -18.46 -11.61
C GLN A 165 12.98 -18.19 -12.41
N TYR A 166 12.88 -17.67 -13.64
CA TYR A 166 14.03 -17.23 -14.41
C TYR A 166 14.67 -15.96 -13.81
N LEU A 167 13.87 -14.93 -13.46
CA LEU A 167 14.35 -13.74 -12.75
C LEU A 167 15.05 -14.09 -11.42
N SER A 168 14.50 -15.02 -10.65
CA SER A 168 15.10 -15.48 -9.40
C SER A 168 16.46 -16.15 -9.62
N LYS A 169 16.60 -17.00 -10.64
CA LYS A 169 17.89 -17.62 -11.01
C LYS A 169 18.93 -16.59 -11.47
N LEU A 170 18.50 -15.56 -12.21
CA LEU A 170 19.40 -14.46 -12.60
C LEU A 170 19.87 -13.65 -11.38
N ALA A 171 19.01 -13.45 -10.38
CA ALA A 171 19.37 -12.78 -9.14
C ALA A 171 20.30 -13.63 -8.25
N GLU A 172 19.99 -14.92 -8.08
CA GLU A 172 20.78 -15.89 -7.29
C GLU A 172 22.14 -16.21 -7.89
N GLY A 173 22.27 -16.21 -9.23
CA GLY A 173 23.55 -16.42 -9.93
C GLY A 173 24.59 -15.32 -9.69
N GLY A 174 24.21 -14.28 -8.95
CA GLY A 174 25.00 -13.08 -8.71
C GLY A 174 24.95 -12.14 -9.92
N ILE A 175 24.70 -10.86 -9.65
CA ILE A 175 24.79 -9.78 -10.66
C ILE A 175 26.27 -9.43 -10.89
N VAL A 176 27.09 -10.44 -11.19
CA VAL A 176 28.55 -10.36 -11.35
C VAL A 176 28.90 -10.09 -12.81
N GLY A 177 28.40 -8.97 -13.33
CA GLY A 177 28.73 -8.48 -14.67
C GLY A 177 27.63 -7.64 -15.32
N PRO A 178 27.99 -6.79 -16.30
CA PRO A 178 27.03 -5.95 -17.03
C PRO A 178 25.98 -6.78 -17.78
N ASP A 179 26.35 -7.96 -18.30
CA ASP A 179 25.46 -8.84 -19.06
C ASP A 179 24.32 -9.40 -18.19
N GLY A 180 24.61 -9.77 -16.93
CA GLY A 180 23.59 -10.27 -15.98
C GLY A 180 22.54 -9.20 -15.64
N ARG A 181 22.99 -7.96 -15.42
CA ARG A 181 22.07 -6.80 -15.23
C ARG A 181 21.18 -6.60 -16.46
N ALA A 182 21.76 -6.69 -17.66
CA ALA A 182 21.02 -6.52 -18.91
C ALA A 182 19.94 -7.60 -19.10
N GLU A 183 20.23 -8.88 -18.80
CA GLU A 183 19.20 -9.94 -18.84
C GLU A 183 18.09 -9.72 -17.80
N VAL A 184 18.43 -9.29 -16.57
CA VAL A 184 17.44 -8.97 -15.53
C VAL A 184 16.50 -7.84 -15.97
N LEU A 185 17.05 -6.73 -16.49
CA LEU A 185 16.25 -5.61 -16.99
C LEU A 185 15.40 -6.01 -18.22
N ALA A 186 15.93 -6.85 -19.11
CA ALA A 186 15.17 -7.38 -20.25
C ALA A 186 13.99 -8.25 -19.82
N ALA A 187 14.18 -9.12 -18.82
CA ALA A 187 13.13 -9.94 -18.25
C ALA A 187 12.08 -9.10 -17.49
N ALA A 188 12.52 -8.13 -16.68
CA ALA A 188 11.64 -7.20 -15.97
C ALA A 188 10.76 -6.38 -16.92
N ARG A 189 11.28 -6.02 -18.09
CA ARG A 189 10.56 -5.28 -19.15
C ARG A 189 9.44 -6.09 -19.80
N VAL A 190 9.66 -7.39 -20.04
CA VAL A 190 8.58 -8.31 -20.45
C VAL A 190 7.51 -8.41 -19.36
N MET A 191 7.93 -8.58 -18.11
CA MET A 191 7.03 -8.63 -16.95
C MET A 191 6.19 -7.35 -16.79
N ALA A 192 6.77 -6.17 -17.07
CA ALA A 192 6.05 -4.89 -17.02
C ALA A 192 4.91 -4.83 -18.05
N GLY A 193 5.13 -5.34 -19.26
CA GLY A 193 4.07 -5.49 -20.24
C GLY A 193 2.98 -6.48 -19.84
N LEU A 194 3.35 -7.62 -19.25
CA LEU A 194 2.39 -8.60 -18.74
C LEU A 194 1.53 -8.03 -17.61
N HIS A 195 2.16 -7.31 -16.67
CA HIS A 195 1.48 -6.61 -15.59
C HIS A 195 0.52 -5.54 -16.14
N ALA A 196 0.99 -4.63 -17.00
CA ALA A 196 0.14 -3.61 -17.60
C ALA A 196 -1.03 -4.19 -18.42
N ALA A 197 -0.84 -5.35 -19.06
CA ALA A 197 -1.91 -6.06 -19.77
C ALA A 197 -2.91 -6.72 -18.81
N ASN A 198 -2.44 -7.29 -17.68
CA ASN A 198 -3.28 -7.87 -16.62
C ASN A 198 -4.20 -6.80 -16.01
N GLU A 199 -3.62 -5.65 -15.63
CA GLU A 199 -4.36 -4.51 -15.08
C GLU A 199 -5.44 -4.01 -16.04
N LYS A 200 -5.09 -3.80 -17.31
CA LYS A 200 -6.04 -3.37 -18.35
C LYS A 200 -7.20 -4.35 -18.57
N ALA A 201 -7.04 -5.63 -18.21
CA ALA A 201 -8.08 -6.65 -18.32
C ALA A 201 -8.84 -6.91 -17.00
N GLY A 202 -8.75 -6.00 -16.02
CA GLY A 202 -9.46 -6.10 -14.74
C GLY A 202 -8.74 -6.95 -13.68
N GLY A 203 -7.41 -7.08 -13.76
CA GLY A 203 -6.61 -7.65 -12.67
C GLY A 203 -6.80 -9.16 -12.45
N LYS A 204 -6.84 -9.96 -13.53
CA LYS A 204 -7.08 -11.42 -13.47
C LYS A 204 -6.13 -12.18 -12.53
N LEU A 205 -4.86 -11.77 -12.49
CA LEU A 205 -3.87 -12.22 -11.51
C LEU A 205 -3.71 -11.16 -10.43
N PRO A 206 -3.63 -11.54 -9.14
CA PRO A 206 -3.31 -10.59 -8.07
C PRO A 206 -1.88 -10.09 -8.21
N PHE A 207 -1.65 -8.84 -7.81
CA PHE A 207 -0.32 -8.20 -7.86
C PHE A 207 0.79 -8.99 -7.15
N SER A 208 0.43 -9.80 -6.14
CA SER A 208 1.37 -10.64 -5.39
C SER A 208 2.04 -11.75 -6.23
N GLU A 209 1.42 -12.22 -7.32
CA GLU A 209 2.04 -13.14 -8.29
C GLU A 209 3.21 -12.48 -9.05
N PHE A 210 3.30 -11.15 -9.02
CA PHE A 210 4.36 -10.40 -9.67
C PHE A 210 5.54 -10.07 -8.75
N PHE A 211 5.46 -10.28 -7.43
CA PHE A 211 6.60 -10.06 -6.53
C PHE A 211 7.69 -11.13 -6.71
N ASN A 212 8.96 -10.69 -6.76
CA ASN A 212 10.12 -11.58 -6.78
C ASN A 212 10.99 -11.37 -5.54
N GLN A 213 10.92 -12.31 -4.59
CA GLN A 213 11.71 -12.24 -3.35
C GLN A 213 13.22 -12.28 -3.62
N GLN A 214 13.69 -13.17 -4.51
CA GLN A 214 15.13 -13.32 -4.77
C GLN A 214 15.72 -12.08 -5.44
N LEU A 215 15.02 -11.52 -6.44
CA LEU A 215 15.38 -10.22 -7.03
C LEU A 215 15.43 -9.12 -5.96
N SER A 216 14.42 -9.08 -5.09
CA SER A 216 14.33 -8.11 -4.00
C SER A 216 15.44 -8.25 -2.94
N THR A 217 15.98 -9.45 -2.74
CA THR A 217 17.07 -9.73 -1.78
C THR A 217 18.46 -9.45 -2.36
N HIS A 218 18.75 -9.89 -3.60
CA HIS A 218 20.11 -9.88 -4.16
C HIS A 218 20.46 -8.61 -4.95
N VAL A 219 19.49 -7.80 -5.35
CA VAL A 219 19.73 -6.52 -6.05
C VAL A 219 20.21 -5.45 -5.08
N ASN A 220 21.23 -4.69 -5.47
CA ASN A 220 21.64 -3.47 -4.73
C ASN A 220 20.62 -2.34 -4.97
N LEU A 221 19.59 -2.30 -4.14
CA LEU A 221 18.48 -1.35 -4.25
C LEU A 221 18.92 0.12 -4.14
N ARG A 222 20.01 0.44 -3.40
CA ARG A 222 20.56 1.81 -3.35
C ARG A 222 21.13 2.23 -4.70
N SER A 223 21.84 1.33 -5.39
CA SER A 223 22.35 1.59 -6.74
C SER A 223 21.23 1.70 -7.77
N GLU A 224 20.19 0.86 -7.69
CA GLU A 224 19.00 1.01 -8.57
C GLU A 224 18.30 2.35 -8.38
N TYR A 225 18.15 2.80 -7.13
CA TYR A 225 17.52 4.07 -6.81
C TYR A 225 18.31 5.27 -7.33
N LEU A 226 19.65 5.27 -7.17
CA LEU A 226 20.52 6.32 -7.72
C LEU A 226 20.45 6.38 -9.25
N LEU A 227 20.52 5.23 -9.93
CA LEU A 227 20.38 5.16 -11.39
C LEU A 227 18.99 5.61 -11.89
N TRP A 228 17.95 5.41 -11.08
CA TRP A 228 16.61 5.93 -11.37
C TRP A 228 16.56 7.45 -11.27
N LEU A 229 17.19 8.06 -10.25
CA LEU A 229 17.28 9.52 -10.12
C LEU A 229 18.03 10.15 -11.31
N GLU A 230 19.18 9.60 -11.69
CA GLU A 230 20.01 10.09 -12.80
C GLU A 230 19.26 10.12 -14.15
N VAL A 231 18.47 9.09 -14.44
CA VAL A 231 17.78 8.93 -15.73
C VAL A 231 16.42 9.63 -15.76
N ALA A 232 15.66 9.57 -14.67
CA ALA A 232 14.26 10.03 -14.66
C ALA A 232 14.10 11.51 -14.25
N GLY A 233 15.14 12.16 -13.72
CA GLY A 233 15.02 13.51 -13.15
C GLY A 233 13.94 13.60 -12.05
N GLY A 234 13.71 12.50 -11.32
CA GLY A 234 12.62 12.34 -10.36
C GLY A 234 11.20 12.28 -10.94
N ARG A 235 11.03 12.34 -12.27
CA ARG A 235 9.73 12.31 -12.97
C ARG A 235 9.60 11.14 -13.94
N SER A 236 9.69 9.92 -13.43
CA SER A 236 9.07 8.79 -14.15
C SER A 236 7.58 8.78 -13.84
N THR A 237 6.75 9.13 -14.81
CA THR A 237 5.45 8.47 -14.89
C THR A 237 5.71 6.96 -14.91
N PRO A 238 4.92 6.12 -14.20
CA PRO A 238 4.90 4.70 -14.54
C PRO A 238 4.54 4.57 -16.02
N PRO A 239 4.86 3.44 -16.69
CA PRO A 239 4.41 3.20 -18.05
C PRO A 239 2.88 2.98 -18.08
N SER A 240 2.12 4.08 -17.95
CA SER A 240 0.67 4.21 -18.14
C SER A 240 0.28 4.20 -19.62
N GLY A 241 1.27 4.14 -20.51
CA GLY A 241 1.08 3.72 -21.89
C GLY A 241 0.65 2.24 -21.99
N SER A 242 0.19 1.83 -23.17
CA SER A 242 -0.20 0.44 -23.43
C SER A 242 0.89 -0.57 -23.06
N ALA A 243 0.52 -1.82 -22.80
CA ALA A 243 1.47 -2.91 -22.52
C ALA A 243 2.64 -3.01 -23.52
N ALA A 244 2.40 -2.70 -24.80
CA ALA A 244 3.46 -2.66 -25.82
C ALA A 244 4.43 -1.47 -25.62
N ALA A 245 3.98 -0.33 -25.10
CA ALA A 245 4.86 0.79 -24.75
C ALA A 245 5.79 0.42 -23.58
N ALA A 246 5.26 -0.27 -22.55
CA ALA A 246 6.06 -0.82 -21.45
C ALA A 246 7.12 -1.83 -21.93
N ILE A 247 6.81 -2.64 -22.95
CA ILE A 247 7.77 -3.59 -23.55
C ILE A 247 8.73 -2.90 -24.55
N SER A 248 8.38 -1.74 -25.11
CA SER A 248 9.21 -1.07 -26.14
C SER A 248 10.31 -0.20 -25.53
N GLN A 249 10.04 0.48 -24.42
CA GLN A 249 11.01 1.39 -23.78
C GLN A 249 12.04 0.62 -22.93
N PRO A 250 13.34 0.87 -23.07
CA PRO A 250 14.36 0.21 -22.25
C PRO A 250 14.24 0.61 -20.77
N LEU A 251 14.35 -0.38 -19.88
CA LEU A 251 14.51 -0.13 -18.45
C LEU A 251 15.98 0.15 -18.13
N MET A 252 16.22 1.15 -17.30
CA MET A 252 17.54 1.53 -16.79
C MET A 252 17.72 1.11 -15.32
N SER A 253 16.62 1.12 -14.55
CA SER A 253 16.57 0.75 -13.14
C SER A 253 15.34 -0.11 -12.82
N LEU A 254 15.50 -1.07 -11.91
CA LEU A 254 14.40 -1.87 -11.38
C LEU A 254 13.38 -1.06 -10.56
N CYS A 255 13.73 0.15 -10.12
CA CYS A 255 12.79 1.09 -9.50
C CYS A 255 11.67 1.54 -10.45
N GLN A 256 11.86 1.41 -11.78
CA GLN A 256 10.82 1.63 -12.79
C GLN A 256 9.78 0.48 -12.83
N THR A 257 10.05 -0.64 -12.16
CA THR A 257 9.18 -1.82 -12.08
C THR A 257 8.85 -2.17 -10.63
N PRO A 258 8.21 -1.26 -9.86
CA PRO A 258 7.97 -1.47 -8.43
C PRO A 258 7.05 -2.67 -8.16
N PHE A 259 6.21 -3.06 -9.11
CA PHE A 259 5.35 -4.26 -8.99
C PHE A 259 6.15 -5.58 -8.90
N LEU A 260 7.45 -5.61 -9.27
CA LEU A 260 8.34 -6.77 -9.07
C LEU A 260 8.98 -6.80 -7.67
N LEU A 261 9.04 -5.65 -7.00
CA LEU A 261 9.73 -5.51 -5.72
C LEU A 261 8.78 -5.80 -4.55
N THR A 262 9.27 -6.54 -3.57
CA THR A 262 8.52 -6.84 -2.34
C THR A 262 8.24 -5.57 -1.54
N PRO A 263 7.20 -5.56 -0.67
CA PRO A 263 6.95 -4.43 0.24
C PRO A 263 8.17 -4.08 1.10
N GLU A 264 8.94 -5.08 1.55
CA GLU A 264 10.20 -4.89 2.28
C GLU A 264 11.26 -4.17 1.43
N ALA A 265 11.46 -4.57 0.17
CA ALA A 265 12.39 -3.89 -0.73
C ALA A 265 11.98 -2.44 -1.01
N LYS A 266 10.68 -2.16 -1.18
CA LYS A 266 10.15 -0.79 -1.31
C LYS A 266 10.42 0.04 -0.06
N SER A 267 10.17 -0.51 1.12
CA SER A 267 10.47 0.14 2.40
C SER A 267 11.97 0.49 2.52
N ARG A 268 12.86 -0.44 2.16
CA ARG A 268 14.32 -0.17 2.14
C ARG A 268 14.72 0.89 1.11
N ILE A 269 14.04 1.01 -0.04
CA ILE A 269 14.26 2.10 -1.00
C ILE A 269 13.84 3.43 -0.39
N LEU A 270 12.65 3.54 0.19
CA LEU A 270 12.13 4.76 0.83
C LEU A 270 13.02 5.21 2.01
N GLN A 271 13.49 4.26 2.83
CA GLN A 271 14.45 4.54 3.91
C GLN A 271 15.82 4.99 3.36
N GLY A 272 16.28 4.39 2.26
CA GLY A 272 17.51 4.79 1.58
C GLY A 272 17.44 6.19 0.97
N GLU A 273 16.29 6.54 0.37
CA GLU A 273 15.97 7.88 -0.10
C GLU A 273 15.99 8.89 1.04
N ALA A 274 15.26 8.63 2.13
CA ALA A 274 15.21 9.51 3.30
C ALA A 274 16.61 9.72 3.90
N GLN A 275 17.46 8.70 3.93
CA GLN A 275 18.85 8.83 4.39
C GLN A 275 19.70 9.72 3.46
N ILE A 276 19.56 9.58 2.12
CA ILE A 276 20.24 10.44 1.14
C ILE A 276 19.79 11.90 1.29
N GLN A 277 18.48 12.14 1.50
CA GLN A 277 17.94 13.48 1.72
C GLN A 277 18.45 14.09 3.04
N LYS A 278 18.52 13.33 4.13
CA LYS A 278 19.12 13.75 5.42
C LYS A 278 20.60 14.12 5.28
N GLU A 279 21.39 13.31 4.57
CA GLU A 279 22.81 13.55 4.31
C GLU A 279 23.03 14.82 3.48
N ALA A 280 22.22 15.03 2.44
CA ALA A 280 22.27 16.22 1.59
C ALA A 280 21.92 17.50 2.35
N GLU A 281 20.82 17.48 3.12
CA GLU A 281 20.35 18.63 3.90
C GLU A 281 21.29 18.96 5.07
N MET A 282 21.85 17.94 5.74
CA MET A 282 22.94 18.09 6.72
C MET A 282 24.14 18.82 6.09
N SER A 283 24.59 18.38 4.91
CA SER A 283 25.74 18.99 4.22
C SER A 283 25.46 20.43 3.80
N ALA A 284 24.27 20.71 3.25
CA ALA A 284 23.84 22.04 2.88
C ALA A 284 23.80 23.00 4.08
N SER A 285 23.18 22.56 5.17
CA SER A 285 23.00 23.34 6.40
C SER A 285 24.33 23.60 7.13
N ALA A 286 25.24 22.60 7.16
CA ALA A 286 26.59 22.77 7.71
C ALA A 286 27.41 23.79 6.91
N ARG A 287 27.30 23.77 5.57
CA ARG A 287 27.96 24.72 4.68
C ARG A 287 27.40 26.14 4.84
N GLU A 288 26.08 26.29 4.98
CA GLU A 288 25.45 27.59 5.23
C GLU A 288 25.87 28.17 6.59
N ALA A 289 25.81 27.38 7.66
CA ALA A 289 26.26 27.80 8.99
C ALA A 289 27.72 28.27 8.98
N LEU A 290 28.62 27.54 8.29
CA LEU A 290 30.02 27.92 8.14
C LEU A 290 30.18 29.26 7.40
N LEU A 291 29.40 29.49 6.33
CA LEU A 291 29.40 30.78 5.60
C LEU A 291 28.87 31.93 6.44
N GLN A 292 27.99 31.66 7.41
CA GLN A 292 27.47 32.63 8.38
C GLN A 292 28.36 32.79 9.63
N GLY A 293 29.49 32.05 9.72
CA GLY A 293 30.37 32.07 10.90
C GLY A 293 29.80 31.36 12.14
N LEU A 294 28.73 30.59 11.98
CA LEU A 294 28.08 29.81 13.04
C LEU A 294 28.70 28.41 13.16
N HIS A 295 28.61 27.82 14.37
CA HIS A 295 29.11 26.47 14.59
C HIS A 295 28.20 25.43 13.91
N PRO A 296 28.69 24.57 12.99
CA PRO A 296 27.82 23.75 12.13
C PRO A 296 26.85 22.82 12.88
N ILE A 297 27.28 22.29 14.03
CA ILE A 297 26.51 21.36 14.86
C ILE A 297 25.12 21.93 15.25
N SER A 298 25.01 23.24 15.43
CA SER A 298 23.79 23.93 15.86
C SER A 298 22.73 24.10 14.77
N ALA A 299 23.07 23.84 13.49
CA ALA A 299 22.19 24.06 12.33
C ALA A 299 21.87 22.78 11.55
N VAL A 300 22.52 21.66 11.86
CA VAL A 300 22.48 20.42 11.05
C VAL A 300 21.26 19.54 11.34
N PHE A 301 20.69 19.62 12.54
CA PHE A 301 19.62 18.72 12.99
C PHE A 301 18.25 19.40 13.02
N LEU A 302 17.19 18.60 12.96
CA LEU A 302 15.83 19.01 13.32
C LEU A 302 15.64 18.71 14.81
N ASP A 303 16.03 19.65 15.67
CA ASP A 303 15.85 19.50 17.12
C ASP A 303 14.40 19.80 17.53
N ILE A 304 13.79 18.90 18.30
CA ILE A 304 12.44 19.04 18.86
C ILE A 304 12.52 18.84 20.38
N SER A 305 12.20 19.87 21.16
CA SER A 305 12.23 19.85 22.63
C SER A 305 10.83 20.01 23.20
N VAL A 306 10.26 18.97 23.82
CA VAL A 306 8.83 18.93 24.18
C VAL A 306 8.60 18.47 25.62
N ARG A 307 7.57 19.02 26.26
CA ARG A 307 7.10 18.56 27.58
C ARG A 307 6.08 17.44 27.39
N ARG A 308 6.23 16.34 28.12
CA ARG A 308 5.33 15.18 28.04
C ARG A 308 3.84 15.53 28.25
N ALA A 309 3.56 16.48 29.13
CA ALA A 309 2.21 16.95 29.45
C ALA A 309 1.64 18.01 28.47
N SER A 310 2.38 18.37 27.42
CA SER A 310 1.97 19.37 26.41
C SER A 310 2.59 19.07 25.05
N ILE A 311 2.76 17.78 24.74
CA ILE A 311 3.53 17.32 23.58
C ILE A 311 2.92 17.78 22.26
N LEU A 312 1.58 17.75 22.13
CA LEU A 312 0.90 18.33 20.96
C LEU A 312 1.18 19.83 20.78
N ALA A 313 0.98 20.64 21.82
CA ALA A 313 1.16 22.10 21.76
C ALA A 313 2.62 22.51 21.51
N ASP A 314 3.58 21.89 22.20
CA ASP A 314 5.00 22.18 22.04
C ASP A 314 5.49 21.77 20.64
N THR A 315 4.96 20.67 20.08
CA THR A 315 5.26 20.23 18.71
C THR A 315 4.65 21.17 17.68
N ALA A 316 3.37 21.55 17.86
CA ALA A 316 2.67 22.50 16.98
C ALA A 316 3.46 23.82 16.86
N GLN A 317 3.85 24.40 17.99
CA GLN A 317 4.61 25.65 18.03
C GLN A 317 5.98 25.53 17.33
N GLN A 318 6.67 24.41 17.48
CA GLN A 318 8.00 24.20 16.88
C GLN A 318 7.97 23.86 15.40
N LEU A 319 6.91 23.19 14.91
CA LEU A 319 6.82 22.75 13.52
C LEU A 319 6.07 23.72 12.60
N ALA A 320 5.06 24.45 13.10
CA ALA A 320 4.14 25.24 12.26
C ALA A 320 4.84 26.25 11.34
N SER A 321 5.94 26.85 11.81
CA SER A 321 6.73 27.89 11.14
C SER A 321 8.04 27.41 10.51
N ARG A 322 8.42 26.13 10.63
CA ARG A 322 9.66 25.62 10.03
C ARG A 322 9.54 25.51 8.51
N PRO A 323 10.57 25.93 7.74
CA PRO A 323 10.56 25.79 6.29
C PRO A 323 10.75 24.31 5.89
N PRO A 324 10.20 23.85 4.74
CA PRO A 324 10.20 22.43 4.39
C PRO A 324 11.56 21.74 4.36
N HIS A 325 12.62 22.43 3.95
CA HIS A 325 13.98 21.85 3.92
C HIS A 325 14.52 21.55 5.33
N HIS A 326 14.20 22.36 6.35
CA HIS A 326 14.56 22.05 7.74
C HIS A 326 13.92 20.73 8.22
N LEU A 327 12.70 20.41 7.77
CA LEU A 327 11.97 19.20 8.17
C LEU A 327 12.64 17.91 7.66
N LYS A 328 13.48 18.03 6.61
CA LYS A 328 14.26 16.92 6.03
C LYS A 328 15.59 16.66 6.73
N ARG A 329 16.01 17.51 7.69
CA ARG A 329 17.20 17.26 8.54
C ARG A 329 17.00 16.00 9.40
N PRO A 330 18.09 15.35 9.86
CA PRO A 330 17.96 14.27 10.84
C PRO A 330 17.29 14.79 12.11
N LEU A 331 16.22 14.09 12.54
CA LEU A 331 15.47 14.39 13.75
C LEU A 331 16.31 14.06 15.00
N ARG A 332 16.22 14.93 16.01
CA ARG A 332 16.59 14.61 17.40
C ARG A 332 15.47 15.08 18.31
N VAL A 333 14.98 14.20 19.17
CA VAL A 333 13.96 14.57 20.16
C VAL A 333 14.55 14.60 21.57
N SER A 334 14.18 15.61 22.35
CA SER A 334 14.45 15.70 23.79
C SER A 334 13.17 15.97 24.56
N PHE A 335 12.86 15.16 25.56
CA PHE A 335 11.82 15.50 26.53
C PHE A 335 12.37 16.49 27.55
N VAL A 336 11.53 17.44 27.98
CA VAL A 336 11.89 18.50 28.92
C VAL A 336 10.96 18.46 30.13
N SER A 337 11.54 18.44 31.34
CA SER A 337 10.83 18.51 32.61
C SER A 337 11.41 19.65 33.45
N GLN A 338 10.54 20.55 33.94
CA GLN A 338 10.91 21.73 34.74
C GLN A 338 12.01 22.63 34.11
N GLY A 339 12.12 22.64 32.78
CA GLY A 339 13.14 23.40 32.04
C GLY A 339 14.49 22.70 31.86
N VAL A 340 14.63 21.46 32.33
CA VAL A 340 15.81 20.61 32.16
C VAL A 340 15.48 19.47 31.18
N ALA A 341 16.41 19.12 30.30
CA ALA A 341 16.26 17.97 29.42
C ALA A 341 16.32 16.66 30.24
N GLU A 342 15.40 15.74 29.96
CA GLU A 342 15.41 14.40 30.55
C GLU A 342 16.63 13.59 30.05
N GLU A 343 17.15 12.69 30.89
CA GLU A 343 18.28 11.83 30.49
C GLU A 343 17.84 10.81 29.43
N GLY A 344 18.17 11.10 28.17
CA GLY A 344 17.96 10.19 27.04
C GLY A 344 18.89 10.52 25.89
N VAL A 345 19.72 9.56 25.48
CA VAL A 345 20.49 9.66 24.23
C VAL A 345 19.62 9.08 23.11
N ASP A 346 19.21 9.93 22.16
CA ASP A 346 18.33 9.50 21.07
C ASP A 346 19.08 8.61 20.05
N GLN A 347 19.12 7.32 20.33
CA GLN A 347 19.48 6.25 19.37
C GLN A 347 18.22 5.70 18.68
N GLY A 348 17.19 6.54 18.50
CA GLY A 348 15.90 6.19 17.90
C GLY A 348 14.83 5.73 18.91
N GLY A 349 15.19 5.50 20.18
CA GLY A 349 14.23 5.16 21.23
C GLY A 349 13.34 6.36 21.60
N VAL A 350 13.95 7.50 21.87
CA VAL A 350 13.27 8.74 22.28
C VAL A 350 12.40 9.28 21.13
N SER A 351 12.92 9.28 19.91
CA SER A 351 12.14 9.62 18.72
C SER A 351 10.91 8.73 18.53
N ARG A 352 10.99 7.42 18.78
CA ARG A 352 9.82 6.51 18.68
C ARG A 352 8.77 6.79 19.76
N GLU A 353 9.21 6.97 21.01
CA GLU A 353 8.33 7.32 22.13
C GLU A 353 7.58 8.63 21.86
N PHE A 354 8.29 9.65 21.36
CA PHE A 354 7.71 10.92 20.93
C PHE A 354 6.57 10.77 19.93
N PHE A 355 6.80 10.04 18.83
CA PHE A 355 5.78 9.81 17.81
C PHE A 355 4.58 9.01 18.36
N GLN A 356 4.82 8.03 19.22
CA GLN A 356 3.75 7.24 19.86
C GLN A 356 2.88 8.10 20.79
N LEU A 357 3.49 8.89 21.67
CA LEU A 357 2.77 9.78 22.59
C LEU A 357 1.97 10.84 21.83
N LEU A 358 2.57 11.46 20.81
CA LEU A 358 1.94 12.52 20.04
C LEU A 358 0.73 12.01 19.24
N VAL A 359 0.84 10.83 18.64
CA VAL A 359 -0.30 10.15 17.99
C VAL A 359 -1.38 9.76 18.99
N ALA A 360 -0.99 9.17 20.13
CA ALA A 360 -1.93 8.77 21.18
C ALA A 360 -2.66 9.96 21.82
N GLU A 361 -2.14 11.18 21.69
CA GLU A 361 -2.84 12.42 22.03
C GLU A 361 -3.77 12.88 20.89
N ILE A 362 -3.23 13.03 19.66
CA ILE A 362 -3.95 13.53 18.48
C ILE A 362 -5.27 12.80 18.19
N PHE A 363 -5.29 11.47 18.35
CA PHE A 363 -6.47 10.66 18.02
C PHE A 363 -7.46 10.48 19.18
N GLN A 364 -7.32 11.24 20.28
CA GLN A 364 -8.31 11.21 21.37
C GLN A 364 -9.61 11.90 20.96
N PRO A 365 -10.79 11.33 21.29
CA PRO A 365 -12.09 11.91 20.95
C PRO A 365 -12.30 13.36 21.40
N GLN A 366 -11.62 13.78 22.47
CA GLN A 366 -11.70 15.15 23.01
C GLN A 366 -11.22 16.24 22.04
N TYR A 367 -10.34 15.90 21.09
CA TYR A 367 -9.87 16.85 20.06
C TYR A 367 -10.80 16.91 18.84
N GLY A 368 -11.80 16.03 18.73
CA GLY A 368 -12.84 16.09 17.70
C GLY A 368 -12.39 15.90 16.24
N MET A 369 -11.09 15.81 15.93
CA MET A 369 -10.56 15.74 14.57
C MET A 369 -10.94 14.48 13.80
N PHE A 370 -10.98 13.33 14.49
CA PHE A 370 -11.22 12.03 13.88
C PHE A 370 -12.30 11.24 14.64
N THR A 371 -13.09 10.47 13.90
CA THR A 371 -14.01 9.47 14.44
C THR A 371 -13.41 8.08 14.25
N TYR A 372 -13.45 7.25 15.30
CA TYR A 372 -13.02 5.85 15.23
C TYR A 372 -14.22 4.94 14.98
N SER A 373 -14.08 4.01 14.03
CA SER A 373 -15.08 3.01 13.70
C SER A 373 -14.68 1.65 14.24
N GLU A 374 -15.44 1.09 15.18
CA GLU A 374 -15.23 -0.28 15.70
C GLU A 374 -15.46 -1.36 14.62
N GLU A 375 -16.28 -1.08 13.61
CA GLU A 375 -16.60 -2.04 12.54
C GLU A 375 -15.43 -2.23 11.57
N SER A 376 -14.81 -1.12 11.12
CA SER A 376 -13.67 -1.14 10.20
C SER A 376 -12.31 -1.10 10.92
N ARG A 377 -12.28 -0.76 12.22
CA ARG A 377 -11.08 -0.51 13.05
C ARG A 377 -10.17 0.57 12.47
N THR A 378 -10.78 1.61 11.91
CA THR A 378 -10.08 2.73 11.28
C THR A 378 -10.60 4.07 11.76
N PHE A 379 -9.73 5.08 11.70
CA PHE A 379 -10.09 6.47 11.85
C PHE A 379 -10.62 7.06 10.53
N TRP A 380 -11.60 7.95 10.63
CA TRP A 380 -12.08 8.80 9.54
C TRP A 380 -12.10 10.26 9.98
N PHE A 381 -11.99 11.19 9.03
CA PHE A 381 -12.03 12.63 9.29
C PHE A 381 -13.41 13.06 9.80
N ASN A 382 -13.46 13.83 10.88
CA ASN A 382 -14.73 14.34 11.37
C ASN A 382 -15.24 15.50 10.49
N THR A 383 -16.42 15.31 9.91
CA THR A 383 -17.14 16.29 9.09
C THR A 383 -17.41 17.61 9.84
N SER A 384 -17.66 17.58 11.16
CA SER A 384 -17.96 18.80 11.93
C SER A 384 -16.72 19.65 12.27
N ALA A 385 -15.51 19.08 12.20
CA ALA A 385 -14.28 19.72 12.68
C ALA A 385 -13.78 20.90 11.82
N CYS A 386 -14.38 21.18 10.66
CA CYS A 386 -13.91 22.22 9.73
C CYS A 386 -14.12 23.67 10.23
N LEU A 387 -15.08 23.91 11.14
CA LEU A 387 -15.64 25.25 11.37
C LEU A 387 -15.11 26.01 12.60
N GLU A 388 -14.06 25.51 13.25
CA GLU A 388 -13.28 26.30 14.20
C GLU A 388 -12.10 26.99 13.49
N ASP A 389 -11.91 28.29 13.75
CA ASP A 389 -10.82 29.14 13.21
C ASP A 389 -9.44 28.70 13.74
N GLY A 390 -8.99 27.52 13.32
CA GLY A 390 -7.76 26.88 13.78
C GLY A 390 -7.59 25.43 13.32
N ALA A 391 -8.68 24.68 13.11
CA ALA A 391 -8.64 23.23 12.86
C ALA A 391 -7.82 22.82 11.61
N ALA A 392 -7.76 23.67 10.58
CA ALA A 392 -6.90 23.45 9.41
C ALA A 392 -5.40 23.41 9.76
N GLY A 393 -4.97 24.12 10.82
CA GLY A 393 -3.61 24.04 11.35
C GLY A 393 -3.33 22.69 12.02
N GLU A 394 -4.33 22.12 12.71
CA GLU A 394 -4.23 20.85 13.41
C GLU A 394 -4.19 19.68 12.43
N PHE A 395 -5.10 19.60 11.46
CA PHE A 395 -5.04 18.57 10.41
C PHE A 395 -3.71 18.63 9.63
N ARG A 396 -3.19 19.83 9.32
CA ARG A 396 -1.85 20.00 8.75
C ARG A 396 -0.77 19.43 9.67
N LEU A 397 -0.83 19.67 10.97
CA LEU A 397 0.11 19.11 11.93
C LEU A 397 0.05 17.58 11.96
N VAL A 398 -1.14 16.97 11.97
CA VAL A 398 -1.28 15.51 11.91
C VAL A 398 -0.63 14.95 10.65
N GLY A 399 -0.94 15.51 9.48
CA GLY A 399 -0.33 15.10 8.22
C GLY A 399 1.20 15.20 8.26
N LEU A 400 1.71 16.32 8.77
CA LEU A 400 3.14 16.56 8.93
C LEU A 400 3.82 15.56 9.88
N VAL A 401 3.18 15.21 11.00
CA VAL A 401 3.67 14.24 11.98
C VAL A 401 3.74 12.83 11.37
N LEU A 402 2.72 12.43 10.60
CA LEU A 402 2.73 11.13 9.89
C LEU A 402 3.83 11.10 8.81
N GLY A 403 3.99 12.19 8.04
CA GLY A 403 5.08 12.32 7.06
C GLY A 403 6.47 12.23 7.71
N LEU A 404 6.69 12.95 8.81
CA LEU A 404 7.91 12.90 9.61
C LEU A 404 8.18 11.50 10.18
N ALA A 405 7.16 10.77 10.64
CA ALA A 405 7.32 9.41 11.14
C ALA A 405 7.79 8.45 10.04
N ILE A 406 7.14 8.48 8.86
CA ILE A 406 7.52 7.68 7.69
C ILE A 406 8.94 8.02 7.24
N TYR A 407 9.27 9.32 7.12
CA TYR A 407 10.61 9.80 6.75
C TYR A 407 11.70 9.40 7.77
N ASN A 408 11.34 9.16 9.03
CA ASN A 408 12.25 8.65 10.06
C ASN A 408 12.16 7.13 10.29
N GLY A 409 11.41 6.40 9.45
CA GLY A 409 11.28 4.95 9.55
C GLY A 409 10.57 4.48 10.83
N VAL A 410 9.75 5.34 11.43
CA VAL A 410 8.96 5.06 12.64
C VAL A 410 7.59 4.55 12.22
N ILE A 411 7.25 3.34 12.69
CA ILE A 411 5.94 2.74 12.49
C ILE A 411 4.99 3.30 13.58
N LEU A 412 3.81 3.72 13.15
CA LEU A 412 2.76 4.27 13.99
C LEU A 412 1.56 3.31 14.03
N ASP A 413 0.90 3.22 15.18
CA ASP A 413 -0.31 2.43 15.37
C ASP A 413 -1.56 3.25 15.00
N VAL A 414 -1.64 3.66 13.73
CA VAL A 414 -2.75 4.44 13.17
C VAL A 414 -3.29 3.74 11.93
N HIS A 415 -4.58 3.44 11.95
CA HIS A 415 -5.26 2.73 10.89
C HIS A 415 -6.26 3.65 10.20
N PHE A 416 -6.07 3.88 8.90
CA PHE A 416 -7.01 4.55 8.00
C PHE A 416 -7.53 3.55 6.95
N PRO A 417 -8.74 3.75 6.40
CA PRO A 417 -9.23 2.92 5.29
C PRO A 417 -8.45 3.23 4.00
N GLN A 418 -8.47 2.31 3.03
CA GLN A 418 -7.77 2.41 1.74
C GLN A 418 -8.05 3.74 1.02
N ALA A 419 -9.25 4.29 1.18
CA ALA A 419 -9.65 5.59 0.65
C ALA A 419 -8.65 6.73 0.99
N VAL A 420 -8.10 6.78 2.21
CA VAL A 420 -7.18 7.86 2.61
C VAL A 420 -5.85 7.76 1.86
N TYR A 421 -5.29 6.55 1.73
CA TYR A 421 -4.05 6.33 1.00
C TYR A 421 -4.21 6.58 -0.51
N LYS A 422 -5.34 6.16 -1.10
CA LYS A 422 -5.68 6.48 -2.49
C LYS A 422 -5.75 7.99 -2.73
N LYS A 423 -6.48 8.73 -1.87
CA LYS A 423 -6.57 10.19 -1.98
C LYS A 423 -5.20 10.87 -1.83
N LEU A 424 -4.30 10.36 -0.98
CA LEU A 424 -2.92 10.87 -0.89
C LEU A 424 -2.12 10.64 -2.19
N LEU A 425 -2.35 9.52 -2.88
CA LEU A 425 -1.74 9.21 -4.19
C LEU A 425 -2.43 9.92 -5.38
N GLY A 426 -3.54 10.63 -5.14
CA GLY A 426 -4.35 11.23 -6.21
C GLY A 426 -5.18 10.22 -7.01
N GLU A 427 -5.38 9.00 -6.47
CA GLU A 427 -6.24 7.98 -7.08
C GLU A 427 -7.72 8.23 -6.77
N PRO A 428 -8.64 7.95 -7.71
CA PRO A 428 -10.08 8.07 -7.45
C PRO A 428 -10.55 7.00 -6.45
N VAL A 429 -11.44 7.39 -5.56
CA VAL A 429 -12.13 6.51 -4.60
C VAL A 429 -13.57 6.28 -5.03
N GLY A 430 -14.12 5.11 -4.72
CA GLY A 430 -15.48 4.76 -5.12
C GLY A 430 -16.21 3.87 -4.12
N LEU A 431 -17.31 3.25 -4.56
CA LEU A 431 -18.14 2.40 -3.71
C LEU A 431 -17.38 1.25 -3.00
N PRO A 432 -16.39 0.57 -3.61
CA PRO A 432 -15.58 -0.42 -2.89
C PRO A 432 -14.78 0.17 -1.73
N ASP A 433 -14.25 1.39 -1.89
CA ASP A 433 -13.49 2.10 -0.84
C ASP A 433 -14.42 2.62 0.27
N PHE A 434 -15.65 3.03 -0.10
CA PHE A 434 -16.71 3.38 0.84
C PHE A 434 -17.15 2.18 1.67
N GLU A 435 -17.27 1.00 1.07
CA GLU A 435 -17.61 -0.25 1.76
C GLU A 435 -16.53 -0.71 2.73
N GLU A 436 -15.26 -0.44 2.47
CA GLU A 436 -14.18 -0.70 3.43
C GLU A 436 -14.23 0.28 4.61
N ALA A 437 -14.43 1.58 4.33
CA ALA A 437 -14.49 2.62 5.34
C ALA A 437 -15.76 2.54 6.22
N PHE A 438 -16.90 2.18 5.64
CA PHE A 438 -18.22 2.20 6.29
C PHE A 438 -19.02 0.90 5.99
N PRO A 439 -18.64 -0.26 6.54
CA PRO A 439 -19.12 -1.54 6.01
C PRO A 439 -20.61 -1.80 6.21
N THR A 440 -21.24 -1.29 7.27
CA THR A 440 -22.72 -1.35 7.41
C THR A 440 -23.43 -0.50 6.35
N LEU A 441 -22.99 0.74 6.12
CA LEU A 441 -23.59 1.62 5.12
C LEU A 441 -23.36 1.07 3.70
N GLY A 442 -22.14 0.65 3.38
CA GLY A 442 -21.81 0.06 2.08
C GLY A 442 -22.66 -1.19 1.75
N ARG A 443 -22.88 -2.07 2.72
CA ARG A 443 -23.81 -3.22 2.58
C ARG A 443 -25.26 -2.77 2.32
N SER A 444 -25.70 -1.68 2.95
CA SER A 444 -27.02 -1.08 2.68
C SER A 444 -27.10 -0.56 1.23
N LEU A 445 -26.10 0.20 0.76
CA LEU A 445 -26.08 0.74 -0.62
C LEU A 445 -26.03 -0.39 -1.67
N ARG A 446 -25.26 -1.47 -1.43
CA ARG A 446 -25.29 -2.70 -2.25
C ARG A 446 -26.68 -3.31 -2.34
N THR A 447 -27.41 -3.34 -1.22
CA THR A 447 -28.78 -3.88 -1.16
C THR A 447 -29.73 -3.03 -2.00
N VAL A 448 -29.64 -1.70 -1.91
CA VAL A 448 -30.43 -0.76 -2.73
C VAL A 448 -30.11 -0.89 -4.23
N LEU A 449 -28.85 -1.13 -4.61
CA LEU A 449 -28.48 -1.39 -6.02
C LEU A 449 -29.08 -2.69 -6.57
N ALA A 450 -29.21 -3.71 -5.74
CA ALA A 450 -29.72 -5.04 -6.12
C ALA A 450 -31.25 -5.18 -6.02
N MET A 451 -31.93 -4.25 -5.33
CA MET A 451 -33.39 -4.24 -5.12
C MET A 451 -34.18 -4.08 -6.44
N ASP A 452 -35.41 -4.58 -6.47
CA ASP A 452 -36.33 -4.33 -7.58
C ASP A 452 -36.63 -2.82 -7.72
N PRO A 453 -36.55 -2.23 -8.93
CA PRO A 453 -36.72 -0.78 -9.13
C PRO A 453 -37.97 -0.18 -8.49
N ASP A 454 -39.08 -0.91 -8.58
CA ASP A 454 -40.40 -0.46 -8.11
C ASP A 454 -40.50 -0.38 -6.58
N GLN A 455 -39.61 -1.06 -5.85
CA GLN A 455 -39.58 -1.07 -4.37
C GLN A 455 -38.67 0.00 -3.77
N VAL A 456 -37.78 0.61 -4.55
CA VAL A 456 -36.70 1.48 -4.03
C VAL A 456 -37.24 2.75 -3.36
N GLU A 457 -38.27 3.36 -3.94
CA GLU A 457 -38.83 4.62 -3.43
C GLU A 457 -39.52 4.40 -2.07
N ASP A 458 -40.38 3.38 -1.98
CA ASP A 458 -41.04 2.96 -0.75
C ASP A 458 -40.05 2.47 0.32
N ALA A 459 -39.02 1.71 -0.07
CA ALA A 459 -38.06 1.13 0.88
C ALA A 459 -37.05 2.15 1.42
N LEU A 460 -36.66 3.15 0.63
CA LEU A 460 -35.70 4.16 1.06
C LEU A 460 -36.38 5.38 1.70
N CYS A 461 -37.53 5.81 1.18
CA CYS A 461 -38.28 7.00 1.63
C CYS A 461 -37.37 8.23 1.86
N ARG A 462 -36.42 8.47 0.95
CA ARG A 462 -35.46 9.58 1.02
C ARG A 462 -35.40 10.35 -0.30
N ASN A 463 -35.08 11.64 -0.16
CA ASN A 463 -34.75 12.51 -1.28
C ASN A 463 -33.24 12.49 -1.56
N PHE A 464 -32.78 13.20 -2.59
CA PHE A 464 -31.35 13.39 -2.88
C PHE A 464 -30.69 14.34 -1.88
N GLU A 465 -30.63 13.90 -0.63
CA GLU A 465 -30.03 14.61 0.49
C GLU A 465 -29.29 13.66 1.42
N VAL A 466 -28.38 14.22 2.20
CA VAL A 466 -27.69 13.54 3.30
C VAL A 466 -27.91 14.33 4.58
N GLN A 467 -28.11 13.60 5.67
CA GLN A 467 -28.29 14.15 7.01
C GLN A 467 -27.08 13.74 7.86
N TYR A 468 -26.49 14.70 8.56
CA TYR A 468 -25.33 14.47 9.41
C TYR A 468 -25.44 15.28 10.71
N ASP A 469 -24.82 14.78 11.78
CA ASP A 469 -24.76 15.49 13.06
C ASP A 469 -23.68 16.58 13.02
N TYR A 470 -24.04 17.76 13.51
CA TYR A 470 -23.18 18.92 13.65
C TYR A 470 -23.30 19.46 15.08
N PHE A 471 -22.41 19.01 15.98
CA PHE A 471 -22.42 19.40 17.40
C PHE A 471 -23.80 19.18 18.08
N GLY A 472 -24.52 18.11 17.72
CA GLY A 472 -25.88 17.80 18.20
C GLY A 472 -27.01 18.45 17.40
N GLU A 473 -26.72 19.32 16.42
CA GLU A 473 -27.68 19.81 15.44
C GLU A 473 -27.69 18.90 14.20
N GLN A 474 -28.84 18.35 13.82
CA GLN A 474 -28.95 17.59 12.58
C GLN A 474 -29.03 18.53 11.37
N ARG A 475 -28.06 18.43 10.47
CA ARG A 475 -27.99 19.24 9.24
C ARG A 475 -28.27 18.40 8.00
N THR A 476 -29.06 18.96 7.09
CA THR A 476 -29.42 18.35 5.81
C THR A 476 -28.71 19.07 4.67
N VAL A 477 -28.02 18.32 3.80
CA VAL A 477 -27.33 18.83 2.61
C VAL A 477 -27.88 18.16 1.36
N PRO A 478 -28.33 18.91 0.33
CA PRO A 478 -28.72 18.35 -0.95
C PRO A 478 -27.52 17.78 -1.70
N LEU A 479 -27.61 16.54 -2.18
CA LEU A 479 -26.56 15.85 -2.94
C LEU A 479 -26.48 16.30 -4.42
N ILE A 480 -27.56 16.91 -4.93
CA ILE A 480 -27.67 17.53 -6.26
C ILE A 480 -28.47 18.85 -6.14
N PRO A 481 -28.41 19.77 -7.12
CA PRO A 481 -29.22 20.99 -7.10
C PRO A 481 -30.73 20.67 -6.96
N GLY A 482 -31.38 21.24 -5.93
CA GLY A 482 -32.79 20.95 -5.61
C GLY A 482 -33.04 19.57 -4.98
N GLY A 483 -31.99 18.83 -4.61
CA GLY A 483 -32.05 17.41 -4.20
C GLY A 483 -32.99 17.11 -3.03
N THR A 484 -33.20 18.05 -2.10
CA THR A 484 -34.15 17.92 -0.97
C THR A 484 -35.62 17.76 -1.41
N SER A 485 -35.94 18.00 -2.68
CA SER A 485 -37.30 17.82 -3.25
C SER A 485 -37.36 16.74 -4.33
N ILE A 486 -36.28 15.98 -4.55
CA ILE A 486 -36.19 14.95 -5.60
C ILE A 486 -36.14 13.57 -4.91
N PRO A 487 -37.17 12.72 -5.02
CA PRO A 487 -37.17 11.40 -4.40
C PRO A 487 -36.16 10.45 -5.07
N VAL A 488 -35.61 9.53 -4.27
CA VAL A 488 -34.80 8.42 -4.76
C VAL A 488 -35.72 7.30 -5.24
N THR A 489 -35.62 6.98 -6.53
CA THR A 489 -36.47 6.02 -7.25
C THR A 489 -35.61 4.91 -7.85
N GLY A 490 -36.24 3.81 -8.28
CA GLY A 490 -35.55 2.72 -8.96
C GLY A 490 -34.68 3.16 -10.15
N ALA A 491 -35.12 4.19 -10.89
CA ALA A 491 -34.43 4.71 -12.07
C ALA A 491 -33.20 5.57 -11.74
N ASN A 492 -33.19 6.28 -10.61
CA ASN A 492 -32.14 7.24 -10.24
C ASN A 492 -31.23 6.75 -9.09
N ARG A 493 -31.52 5.60 -8.47
CA ARG A 493 -30.78 5.01 -7.33
C ARG A 493 -29.26 4.94 -7.50
N ALA A 494 -28.79 4.61 -8.71
CA ALA A 494 -27.35 4.53 -9.00
C ALA A 494 -26.67 5.91 -8.92
N GLN A 495 -27.36 6.96 -9.37
CA GLN A 495 -26.90 8.35 -9.27
C GLN A 495 -26.93 8.84 -7.82
N TYR A 496 -27.98 8.49 -7.05
CA TYR A 496 -28.04 8.80 -5.62
C TYR A 496 -26.83 8.20 -4.87
N ILE A 497 -26.57 6.91 -5.08
CA ILE A 497 -25.46 6.19 -4.44
C ILE A 497 -24.11 6.77 -4.86
N GLN A 498 -23.91 7.07 -6.15
CA GLN A 498 -22.69 7.72 -6.63
C GLN A 498 -22.47 9.08 -5.95
N ARG A 499 -23.52 9.92 -5.85
CA ARG A 499 -23.41 11.25 -5.22
C ARG A 499 -23.23 11.18 -3.70
N LEU A 500 -23.84 10.20 -3.03
CA LEU A 500 -23.65 9.97 -1.60
C LEU A 500 -22.21 9.54 -1.30
N VAL A 501 -21.66 8.59 -2.07
CA VAL A 501 -20.25 8.15 -1.93
C VAL A 501 -19.28 9.29 -2.21
N GLU A 502 -19.50 10.06 -3.28
CA GLU A 502 -18.69 11.24 -3.62
C GLU A 502 -18.72 12.29 -2.49
N TRP A 503 -19.92 12.59 -1.97
CA TRP A 503 -20.06 13.54 -0.87
C TRP A 503 -19.34 13.07 0.40
N THR A 504 -19.53 11.81 0.83
CA THR A 504 -18.94 11.30 2.09
C THR A 504 -17.42 11.11 1.99
N LEU A 505 -16.89 10.65 0.87
CA LEU A 505 -15.45 10.39 0.73
C LEU A 505 -14.65 11.63 0.33
N ASN A 506 -15.25 12.60 -0.37
CA ASN A 506 -14.56 13.78 -0.90
C ASN A 506 -15.11 15.09 -0.33
N GLU A 507 -16.36 15.46 -0.64
CA GLU A 507 -16.88 16.82 -0.39
C GLU A 507 -16.98 17.16 1.11
N SER A 508 -17.45 16.23 1.96
CA SER A 508 -17.70 16.46 3.39
C SER A 508 -16.43 16.56 4.24
N VAL A 509 -15.28 16.17 3.69
CA VAL A 509 -13.97 16.14 4.36
C VAL A 509 -12.88 16.87 3.57
N GLU A 510 -13.23 17.63 2.53
CA GLU A 510 -12.26 18.19 1.57
C GLU A 510 -11.24 19.10 2.26
N THR A 511 -11.69 19.99 3.14
CA THR A 511 -10.84 20.98 3.82
C THR A 511 -9.90 20.33 4.83
N GLN A 512 -10.42 19.40 5.66
CA GLN A 512 -9.65 18.61 6.62
C GLN A 512 -8.61 17.76 5.88
N PHE A 513 -9.03 17.02 4.86
CA PHE A 513 -8.15 16.16 4.07
C PHE A 513 -7.10 16.97 3.31
N ARG A 514 -7.45 18.14 2.75
CA ARG A 514 -6.51 19.01 2.03
C ARG A 514 -5.45 19.59 2.96
N ALA A 515 -5.82 20.00 4.17
CA ALA A 515 -4.87 20.47 5.18
C ALA A 515 -3.91 19.34 5.61
N PHE A 516 -4.46 18.15 5.89
CA PHE A 516 -3.72 16.93 6.20
C PHE A 516 -2.75 16.54 5.07
N ALA A 517 -3.24 16.41 3.84
CA ALA A 517 -2.44 16.06 2.68
C ALA A 517 -1.36 17.11 2.39
N TYR A 518 -1.65 18.40 2.58
CA TYR A 518 -0.64 19.45 2.48
C TYR A 518 0.48 19.25 3.49
N GLY A 519 0.15 19.02 4.77
CA GLY A 519 1.12 18.73 5.83
C GLY A 519 1.97 17.49 5.54
N PHE A 520 1.33 16.41 5.09
CA PHE A 520 1.98 15.15 4.74
C PHE A 520 3.04 15.32 3.64
N HIS A 521 2.73 16.08 2.59
CA HIS A 521 3.64 16.33 1.46
C HIS A 521 4.68 17.46 1.71
N GLN A 522 4.78 18.02 2.92
CA GLN A 522 5.87 18.96 3.25
C GLN A 522 7.19 18.26 3.57
N VAL A 523 7.15 16.94 3.82
CA VAL A 523 8.29 16.07 4.17
C VAL A 523 8.64 15.19 2.98
#